data_AF-A0A9D7MHL6-F1
#
_entry.id   AF-A0A9D7MHL6-F1
#
_cell.length_a   1.000
_cell.length_b   1.000
_cell.length_c   1.000
_cell.angle_alpha   90.00
_cell.angle_beta   90.00
_cell.angle_gamma   90.00
#
_symmetry.space_group_name_H-M   'P 1'
#
loop_
_entity.id
_entity.type
_entity.pdbx_description
1 polymer ?
#
loop_
_entity_poly.entity_id
_entity_poly.type
_entity_poly.pdbx_seq_one_letter_code
_entity_poly.pdbx_strand_id
1 'polypeptide(L)'
;MKKDPWKAVLFSALLPGAGQYYNESYWKIPVVLGLGGYFGYVIINNNNKYTDYKDRYEQSQTINNPDGDPQLKTFRDFYKDQRDDFAVYALILYVVNLIDAYVDAQLFDFDVSDSKSFPNSRMTLKINF
;
A
#
# COMPACT_ATOMS: atom_id res chain seq x y z
N MET A 1 24.69 -7.74 -7.03
CA MET A 1 23.53 -6.91 -6.63
C MET A 1 22.43 -7.83 -6.13
N LYS A 2 22.23 -7.96 -4.81
CA LYS A 2 21.11 -8.73 -4.27
C LYS A 2 19.84 -7.89 -4.46
N LYS A 3 18.97 -8.31 -5.38
CA LYS A 3 17.68 -7.65 -5.61
C LYS A 3 16.84 -7.87 -4.35
N ASP A 4 16.51 -6.78 -3.68
CA ASP A 4 15.67 -6.78 -2.47
C ASP A 4 14.28 -7.30 -2.87
N PRO A 5 13.91 -8.54 -2.49
CA PRO A 5 12.66 -9.16 -2.94
C PRO A 5 11.45 -8.32 -2.57
N TRP A 6 11.55 -7.60 -1.45
CA TRP A 6 10.48 -6.78 -0.93
C TRP A 6 10.17 -5.54 -1.77
N LYS A 7 11.19 -4.95 -2.40
CA LYS A 7 10.97 -3.85 -3.35
C LYS A 7 10.22 -4.34 -4.58
N ALA A 8 10.59 -5.51 -5.11
CA ALA A 8 9.92 -6.10 -6.26
C ALA A 8 8.48 -6.56 -5.96
N VAL A 9 8.23 -7.09 -4.76
CA VAL A 9 6.89 -7.45 -4.27
C VAL A 9 6.04 -6.19 -4.07
N LEU A 10 6.57 -5.12 -3.47
CA LEU A 10 5.86 -3.85 -3.37
C LEU A 10 5.49 -3.31 -4.74
N PHE A 11 6.47 -3.19 -5.65
CA PHE A 11 6.22 -2.66 -7.00
C PHE A 11 5.24 -3.54 -7.82
N SER A 12 5.21 -4.86 -7.59
CA SER A 12 4.26 -5.77 -8.27
C SER A 12 2.86 -5.74 -7.64
N ALA A 13 2.75 -5.60 -6.31
CA ALA A 13 1.48 -5.42 -5.62
C ALA A 13 0.85 -4.05 -5.91
N LEU A 14 1.68 -3.05 -6.22
CA LEU A 14 1.30 -1.68 -6.61
C LEU A 14 0.93 -1.52 -8.09
N LEU A 15 0.87 -2.60 -8.87
CA LEU A 15 0.25 -2.59 -10.20
C LEU A 15 -1.20 -3.15 -10.17
N PRO A 16 -2.20 -2.49 -9.53
CA PRO A 16 -3.58 -2.67 -9.91
C PRO A 16 -3.81 -1.94 -11.24
N GLY A 17 -3.39 -2.58 -12.35
CA GLY A 17 -3.19 -1.90 -13.63
C GLY A 17 -4.28 -2.04 -14.70
N ALA A 18 -5.32 -2.86 -14.49
CA ALA A 18 -6.40 -2.97 -15.49
C ALA A 18 -7.53 -1.94 -15.29
N GLY A 19 -7.76 -1.48 -14.06
CA GLY A 19 -8.87 -0.54 -13.72
C GLY A 19 -8.47 0.94 -13.67
N GLN A 20 -7.18 1.26 -13.44
CA GLN A 20 -6.71 2.65 -13.30
C GLN A 20 -6.71 3.46 -14.60
N TYR A 21 -6.78 2.80 -15.76
CA TYR A 21 -6.93 3.49 -17.05
C TYR A 21 -8.33 4.06 -17.26
N TYR A 22 -9.35 3.52 -16.56
CA TYR A 22 -10.75 3.85 -16.80
C TYR A 22 -11.30 5.02 -15.95
N ASN A 23 -10.66 5.39 -14.83
CA ASN A 23 -11.23 6.34 -13.85
C ASN A 23 -10.46 7.66 -13.67
N GLU A 24 -9.45 7.98 -14.49
CA GLU A 24 -8.65 9.23 -14.49
C GLU A 24 -8.10 9.73 -13.12
N SER A 25 -8.15 8.93 -12.05
CA SER A 25 -7.81 9.35 -10.68
C SER A 25 -6.32 9.17 -10.35
N TYR A 26 -5.46 9.85 -11.10
CA TYR A 26 -3.99 9.80 -10.96
C TYR A 26 -3.47 10.29 -9.61
N TRP A 27 -4.24 11.12 -8.90
CA TRP A 27 -3.83 11.69 -7.61
C TRP A 27 -3.71 10.63 -6.49
N LYS A 28 -4.41 9.48 -6.61
CA LYS A 28 -4.34 8.38 -5.62
C LYS A 28 -2.97 7.66 -5.69
N ILE A 29 -2.32 7.63 -6.85
CA ILE A 29 -1.04 6.93 -7.07
C ILE A 29 0.08 7.40 -6.12
N PRO A 30 0.44 8.70 -6.05
CA PRO A 30 1.50 9.16 -5.15
C PRO A 30 1.17 8.91 -3.67
N VAL A 31 -0.11 8.92 -3.29
CA VAL A 31 -0.54 8.63 -1.91
C VAL A 31 -0.28 7.17 -1.57
N VAL A 32 -0.73 6.24 -2.40
CA VAL A 32 -0.55 4.79 -2.17
C VAL A 32 0.94 4.42 -2.20
N LEU A 33 1.71 5.00 -3.13
CA LEU A 33 3.18 4.81 -3.17
C LEU A 33 3.87 5.40 -1.94
N GLY A 34 3.46 6.59 -1.49
CA GLY A 34 4.02 7.24 -0.31
C GLY A 34 3.77 6.43 0.95
N LEU A 35 2.52 6.00 1.17
CA LEU A 35 2.13 5.18 2.32
C LEU A 35 2.78 3.80 2.27
N GLY A 36 2.76 3.14 1.11
CA GLY A 36 3.39 1.83 0.92
C GLY A 36 4.91 1.90 1.15
N GLY A 37 5.57 2.93 0.62
CA GLY A 37 6.99 3.17 0.83
C GLY A 37 7.34 3.46 2.29
N TYR A 38 6.54 4.28 2.98
CA TYR A 38 6.70 4.57 4.40
C TYR A 38 6.57 3.30 5.26
N PHE A 39 5.48 2.55 5.10
CA PHE A 39 5.29 1.31 5.85
C PHE A 39 6.36 0.27 5.54
N GLY A 40 6.72 0.10 4.26
CA GLY A 40 7.81 -0.78 3.86
C GLY A 40 9.14 -0.41 4.53
N TYR A 41 9.49 0.89 4.55
CA TYR A 41 10.69 1.38 5.22
C TYR A 41 10.67 1.08 6.73
N VAL A 42 9.56 1.39 7.40
CA VAL A 42 9.42 1.20 8.84
C VAL A 42 9.50 -0.27 9.21
N ILE A 43 8.83 -1.16 8.47
CA ILE A 43 8.89 -2.62 8.68
C ILE A 43 10.32 -3.15 8.55
N ILE A 44 11.05 -2.76 7.49
CA ILE A 44 12.43 -3.20 7.26
C ILE A 44 13.35 -2.69 8.37
N ASN A 45 13.23 -1.40 8.71
CA ASN A 45 14.07 -0.79 9.75
C ASN A 45 13.83 -1.45 11.11
N ASN A 46 12.57 -1.70 11.48
CA ASN A 46 12.24 -2.41 12.72
C ASN A 46 12.69 -3.86 12.70
N ASN A 47 12.58 -4.56 11.56
CA ASN A 47 13.08 -5.93 11.44
C ASN A 47 14.61 -6.02 11.62
N ASN A 48 15.35 -5.06 11.07
CA ASN A 48 16.80 -5.00 11.22
C ASN A 48 17.20 -4.75 12.69
N LYS A 49 16.52 -3.82 13.36
CA LYS A 49 16.74 -3.58 14.80
C LYS A 49 16.35 -4.78 15.64
N TYR A 50 15.19 -5.38 15.39
CA TYR A 50 14.77 -6.62 16.05
C TYR A 50 15.84 -7.70 15.94
N THR A 51 16.40 -7.90 14.75
CA THR A 51 17.46 -8.90 14.53
C THR A 51 18.72 -8.56 15.31
N ASP A 52 19.20 -7.32 15.28
CA ASP A 52 20.37 -6.89 16.06
C ASP A 52 20.16 -7.09 17.59
N TYR A 53 19.01 -6.67 18.12
CA TYR A 53 18.70 -6.85 19.54
C TYR A 53 18.46 -8.31 19.92
N LYS A 54 17.92 -9.12 19.01
CA LYS A 54 17.79 -10.57 19.19
C LYS A 54 19.18 -11.21 19.30
N ASP A 55 20.08 -10.92 18.38
CA ASP A 55 21.42 -11.49 18.36
C ASP A 55 22.21 -11.09 19.62
N ARG A 56 22.11 -9.81 20.03
CA ARG A 56 22.70 -9.33 21.28
C ARG A 56 22.09 -9.99 22.52
N TYR A 57 20.77 -10.19 22.52
CA TYR A 57 20.07 -10.88 23.60
C TYR A 57 20.55 -12.34 23.72
N GLU A 58 20.64 -13.06 22.60
CA GLU A 58 21.15 -14.43 22.57
C GLU A 58 22.61 -14.50 23.05
N GLN A 59 23.45 -13.53 22.68
CA GLN A 59 24.83 -13.44 23.17
C GLN A 59 24.93 -13.12 24.67
N SER A 60 23.93 -12.46 25.25
CA SER A 60 23.89 -12.15 26.68
C SER A 60 23.51 -13.35 27.55
N GLN A 61 22.95 -14.41 26.96
CA GLN A 61 22.61 -15.65 27.67
C GLN A 61 23.88 -16.43 27.96
N THR A 62 24.15 -16.66 29.25
CA THR A 62 25.31 -17.44 29.72
C THR A 62 24.84 -18.56 30.63
N ILE A 63 25.72 -19.52 30.95
CA ILE A 63 25.40 -20.64 31.85
C ILE A 63 24.87 -20.15 33.21
N ASN A 64 25.40 -19.02 33.71
CA ASN A 64 25.00 -18.44 34.99
C ASN A 64 23.86 -17.42 34.88
N ASN A 65 23.46 -17.04 33.66
CA ASN A 65 22.35 -16.14 33.38
C ASN A 65 21.59 -16.61 32.12
N PRO A 66 20.73 -17.64 32.25
CA PRO A 66 20.02 -18.23 31.12
C PRO A 66 18.97 -17.27 30.53
N ASP A 67 18.47 -16.33 31.32
CA ASP A 67 17.45 -15.37 30.89
C ASP A 67 18.03 -14.19 30.10
N GLY A 68 19.36 -14.06 30.03
CA GLY A 68 20.05 -12.99 29.31
C GLY A 68 19.85 -11.61 29.96
N ASP A 69 20.14 -10.56 29.21
CA ASP A 69 19.92 -9.18 29.65
C ASP A 69 18.45 -8.78 29.44
N PRO A 70 17.70 -8.42 30.52
CA PRO A 70 16.31 -8.00 30.42
C PRO A 70 16.09 -6.72 29.61
N GLN A 71 17.09 -5.83 29.52
CA GLN A 71 17.00 -4.63 28.68
C GLN A 71 17.01 -5.01 27.20
N LEU A 72 17.92 -5.91 26.78
CA LEU A 72 18.00 -6.39 25.41
C LEU A 72 16.73 -7.14 25.01
N LYS A 73 16.16 -7.94 25.93
CA LYS A 73 14.86 -8.58 25.74
C LYS A 73 13.75 -7.55 25.49
N THR A 74 13.70 -6.48 26.28
CA THR A 74 12.70 -5.42 26.14
C THR A 74 12.82 -4.71 24.80
N PHE A 75 14.04 -4.35 24.36
CA PHE A 75 14.23 -3.71 23.05
C PHE A 75 13.90 -4.65 21.90
N ARG A 76 14.28 -5.93 21.99
CA ARG A 76 13.91 -6.95 21.01
C ARG A 76 12.39 -7.04 20.88
N ASP A 77 11.68 -7.20 21.99
CA ASP A 77 10.22 -7.35 22.02
C ASP A 77 9.55 -6.08 21.46
N PHE A 78 10.02 -4.89 21.84
CA PHE A 78 9.53 -3.61 21.29
C PHE A 78 9.65 -3.51 19.76
N TYR A 79 10.82 -3.86 19.19
CA TYR A 79 11.01 -3.77 17.74
C TYR A 79 10.28 -4.87 16.96
N LYS A 80 10.06 -6.03 17.60
CA LYS A 80 9.20 -7.08 17.06
C LYS A 80 7.76 -6.60 16.97
N ASP A 81 7.21 -6.09 18.07
CA ASP A 81 5.83 -5.64 18.14
C ASP A 81 5.59 -4.48 17.17
N GLN A 82 6.51 -3.51 17.10
CA GLN A 82 6.42 -2.42 16.15
C GLN A 82 6.40 -2.92 14.69
N ARG A 83 7.28 -3.86 14.33
CA ARG A 83 7.28 -4.44 12.98
C ARG A 83 5.93 -5.11 12.66
N ASP A 84 5.39 -5.87 13.61
CA ASP A 84 4.16 -6.64 13.43
C ASP A 84 2.94 -5.70 13.32
N ASP A 85 2.87 -4.65 14.14
CA ASP A 85 1.83 -3.61 14.04
C ASP A 85 1.85 -2.91 12.68
N PHE A 86 3.03 -2.50 12.21
CA PHE A 86 3.16 -1.85 10.91
C PHE A 86 2.87 -2.80 9.75
N ALA A 87 3.15 -4.10 9.90
CA ALA A 87 2.74 -5.11 8.92
C ALA A 87 1.22 -5.26 8.86
N VAL A 88 0.54 -5.20 10.01
CA VAL A 88 -0.94 -5.18 10.07
C VAL A 88 -1.49 -3.91 9.43
N TYR A 89 -0.92 -2.74 9.69
CA TYR A 89 -1.34 -1.49 9.03
C TYR A 89 -1.15 -1.53 7.52
N ALA A 90 -0.04 -2.09 7.04
CA ALA A 90 0.19 -2.29 5.61
C ALA A 90 -0.83 -3.26 4.99
N LEU A 91 -1.22 -4.31 5.71
CA LEU A 91 -2.27 -5.24 5.28
C LEU A 91 -3.64 -4.57 5.20
N ILE A 92 -4.01 -3.78 6.21
CA ILE A 92 -5.26 -3.01 6.22
C ILE A 92 -5.27 -2.03 5.03
N LEU A 93 -4.18 -1.31 4.81
CA LEU A 93 -4.05 -0.40 3.67
C LEU A 93 -4.27 -1.14 2.34
N TYR A 94 -3.69 -2.34 2.19
CA TYR A 94 -3.87 -3.16 0.99
C TYR A 94 -5.34 -3.55 0.78
N VAL A 95 -6.02 -4.00 1.82
CA VAL A 95 -7.45 -4.38 1.75
C VAL A 95 -8.32 -3.17 1.41
N VAL A 96 -8.07 -2.00 2.02
CA VAL A 96 -8.81 -0.77 1.71
C VAL A 96 -8.62 -0.37 0.25
N ASN A 97 -7.40 -0.45 -0.29
CA ASN A 97 -7.15 -0.17 -1.70
C ASN A 97 -7.89 -1.14 -2.63
N LEU A 98 -8.02 -2.42 -2.25
CA LEU A 98 -8.76 -3.40 -3.03
C LEU A 98 -10.27 -3.12 -3.03
N ILE A 99 -10.83 -2.75 -1.87
CA ILE A 99 -12.25 -2.39 -1.73
C ILE A 99 -12.55 -1.12 -2.56
N ASP A 100 -11.71 -0.09 -2.46
CA ASP A 100 -11.85 1.15 -3.25
C ASP A 100 -11.88 0.84 -4.75
N ALA A 101 -10.94 0.01 -5.23
CA ALA A 101 -10.89 -0.41 -6.63
C ALA A 101 -12.11 -1.26 -7.04
N TYR A 102 -12.63 -2.12 -6.16
CA TYR A 102 -13.82 -2.93 -6.43
C TYR A 102 -15.10 -2.09 -6.50
N VAL A 103 -15.28 -1.15 -5.57
CA VAL A 103 -16.43 -0.23 -5.56
C VAL A 103 -16.40 0.67 -6.78
N ASP A 104 -15.25 1.25 -7.13
CA ASP A 104 -15.08 2.06 -8.34
C ASP A 104 -15.47 1.26 -9.60
N ALA A 105 -15.04 0.00 -9.68
CA ALA A 105 -15.37 -0.88 -10.82
C ALA A 105 -16.85 -1.28 -10.88
N GLN A 106 -17.49 -1.54 -9.74
CA GLN A 106 -18.92 -1.89 -9.67
C GLN A 106 -19.84 -0.70 -9.95
N LEU A 107 -19.46 0.51 -9.55
CA LEU A 107 -20.25 1.71 -9.79
C LEU A 107 -20.17 2.18 -11.26
N PHE A 108 -19.08 1.85 -11.96
CA PHE A 108 -18.89 2.21 -13.37
C PHE A 108 -19.92 1.56 -14.32
N ASP A 109 -20.45 0.37 -13.97
CA ASP A 109 -21.45 -0.34 -14.78
C ASP A 109 -22.87 0.25 -14.65
N PHE A 110 -23.08 1.21 -13.72
CA PHE A 110 -24.37 1.84 -13.46
C PHE A 110 -24.57 3.22 -14.09
N ASP A 111 -23.57 3.78 -14.79
CA ASP A 111 -23.72 5.06 -15.50
C ASP A 111 -23.45 4.94 -17.00
N VAL A 112 -24.28 4.12 -17.66
CA VAL A 112 -24.50 4.19 -19.11
C VAL A 112 -25.93 4.68 -19.36
N SER A 113 -26.28 5.89 -18.93
CA SER A 113 -27.37 6.65 -19.59
C SER A 113 -27.40 8.15 -19.29
N ASP A 114 -26.29 8.87 -19.33
CA ASP A 114 -26.38 10.30 -19.67
C ASP A 114 -26.37 10.43 -21.20
N SER A 115 -27.54 10.17 -21.77
CA SER A 115 -27.83 10.55 -23.14
C SER A 115 -27.68 12.07 -23.26
N LYS A 116 -26.51 12.54 -23.66
CA LYS A 116 -26.37 13.80 -24.41
C LYS A 116 -26.99 13.61 -25.79
N SER A 117 -28.30 13.36 -25.79
CA SER A 117 -29.17 13.59 -26.93
C SER A 117 -29.41 15.09 -26.96
N PHE A 118 -28.45 15.85 -27.49
CA PHE A 118 -28.78 17.16 -28.02
C PHE A 118 -29.63 16.91 -29.26
N PRO A 119 -30.91 17.30 -29.27
CA PRO A 119 -31.74 17.12 -30.44
C PRO A 119 -31.15 17.97 -31.55
N ASN A 120 -30.96 17.36 -32.70
CA ASN A 120 -30.77 18.02 -33.98
C ASN A 120 -31.75 19.20 -34.12
N SER A 121 -31.27 20.43 -33.96
CA SER A 121 -31.92 21.58 -34.57
C SER A 121 -31.21 21.86 -35.88
N ARG A 122 -31.59 21.10 -36.92
CA ARG A 122 -31.38 21.49 -38.30
C ARG A 122 -32.13 22.79 -38.52
N MET A 123 -31.45 23.93 -38.35
CA MET A 123 -31.97 25.21 -38.81
C MET A 123 -31.33 25.51 -40.18
N THR A 124 -31.88 24.89 -41.22
CA THR A 124 -31.69 25.33 -42.61
C THR A 124 -32.28 26.73 -42.75
N LEU A 125 -31.45 27.76 -42.61
CA LEU A 125 -31.80 29.11 -43.04
C LEU A 125 -31.56 29.21 -44.55
N LYS A 126 -32.64 28.99 -45.32
CA LYS A 126 -32.72 29.52 -46.69
C LYS A 126 -32.88 31.03 -46.59
N ILE A 127 -31.91 31.79 -47.06
CA ILE A 127 -32.12 33.20 -47.41
C ILE A 127 -32.02 33.30 -48.93
N ASN A 128 -33.14 33.67 -49.54
CA ASN A 128 -33.24 34.07 -50.94
C ASN A 128 -32.99 35.57 -51.04
N PHE A 129 -32.45 35.95 -52.20
CA PHE A 129 -32.17 37.28 -52.77
C PHE A 129 -30.77 37.84 -52.48
#